data_AF-A0A3M7KKT2-F1
#
_entry.id   AF-A0A3M7KKT2-F1
#
_cell.length_a   1.000
_cell.length_b   1.000
_cell.length_c   1.000
_cell.angle_alpha   90.00
_cell.angle_beta   90.00
_cell.angle_gamma   90.00
#
_symmetry.space_group_name_H-M   'P 1'
#
loop_
_entity.id
_entity.type
_entity.pdbx_description
1 polymer ?
#
loop_
_entity_poly.entity_id
_entity_poly.type
_entity_poly.pdbx_seq_one_letter_code
_entity_poly.pdbx_strand_id
1 'polypeptide(L)' 'MAILFLFSCSKRNKEKPLFRFLPSTITKIDFINQIEETNEINILEYLYMYNGGGVAIGDINNDGLPDIYFSSNQNSN' A
#
# COMPACT_ATOMS: atom_id res chain seq x y z
N MET A 1 -52.72 -24.75 -16.23
CA MET A 1 -52.02 -23.89 -15.25
C MET A 1 -50.52 -24.19 -15.38
N ALA A 2 -49.81 -23.48 -16.26
CA ALA A 2 -48.39 -23.73 -16.51
C ALA A 2 -47.55 -22.88 -15.54
N ILE A 3 -46.75 -23.53 -14.70
CA ILE A 3 -45.84 -22.87 -13.75
C ILE A 3 -44.53 -22.60 -14.49
N LEU A 4 -44.26 -21.32 -14.80
CA LEU A 4 -42.96 -20.88 -15.32
C LEU A 4 -41.96 -20.77 -14.15
N PHE A 5 -40.92 -21.62 -14.17
CA PHE A 5 -39.76 -21.47 -13.29
C PHE A 5 -38.82 -20.37 -13.84
N LEU A 6 -38.76 -19.24 -13.15
CA LEU A 6 -37.78 -18.18 -13.41
C LEU A 6 -36.44 -18.53 -12.75
N PHE A 7 -35.57 -19.25 -13.46
CA PHE A 7 -34.16 -19.36 -13.10
C PHE A 7 -33.41 -18.12 -13.61
N SER A 8 -33.45 -17.03 -12.84
CA SER A 8 -32.54 -15.91 -13.05
C SER A 8 -31.43 -15.96 -12.00
N CYS A 9 -30.38 -16.73 -12.30
CA CYS A 9 -29.11 -16.67 -11.60
C CYS A 9 -28.12 -15.98 -12.51
N SER A 10 -28.15 -14.64 -12.56
CA SER A 10 -27.09 -13.88 -13.20
C SER A 10 -25.85 -13.99 -12.32
N LYS A 11 -24.83 -14.72 -12.80
CA LYS A 11 -23.49 -14.64 -12.20
C LYS A 11 -23.08 -13.18 -12.26
N ARG A 12 -23.08 -12.48 -11.12
CA ARG A 12 -22.43 -11.18 -11.00
C ARG A 12 -20.98 -11.38 -11.44
N ASN A 13 -20.61 -10.80 -12.57
CA ASN A 13 -19.20 -10.71 -12.96
C ASN A 13 -18.51 -9.90 -11.87
N LYS A 14 -17.88 -10.59 -10.92
CA LYS A 14 -16.96 -9.94 -9.99
C LYS A 14 -15.76 -9.56 -10.84
N GLU A 15 -15.57 -8.27 -11.05
CA GLU A 15 -14.37 -7.78 -11.73
C GLU A 15 -13.13 -8.30 -11.03
N LYS A 16 -12.11 -8.67 -11.81
CA LYS A 16 -10.84 -9.10 -11.24
C LYS A 16 -10.22 -7.89 -10.53
N PRO A 17 -9.68 -8.06 -9.31
CA PRO A 17 -9.03 -6.97 -8.62
C PRO A 17 -7.79 -6.51 -9.42
N LEU A 18 -7.58 -5.19 -9.49
CA LEU A 18 -6.40 -4.60 -10.14
C LEU A 18 -5.11 -4.94 -9.39
N PHE A 19 -5.21 -5.17 -8.09
CA PHE A 19 -4.10 -5.44 -7.20
C PHE A 19 -4.31 -6.72 -6.43
N ARG A 20 -3.20 -7.41 -6.14
CA ARG A 20 -3.16 -8.54 -5.22
C ARG A 20 -2.16 -8.23 -4.12
N PHE A 21 -2.49 -8.63 -2.91
CA PHE A 21 -1.56 -8.52 -1.79
C PHE A 21 -0.33 -9.41 -2.04
N LEU A 22 0.86 -8.87 -1.75
CA LEU A 22 2.11 -9.61 -1.71
C LEU A 22 2.71 -9.49 -0.31
N PRO A 23 2.94 -10.59 0.41
CA PRO A 23 3.63 -10.53 1.70
C PRO A 23 5.08 -10.09 1.53
N SER A 24 5.64 -9.45 2.56
CA SER A 24 7.05 -9.04 2.62
C SER A 24 8.03 -10.18 2.39
N THR A 25 7.66 -11.42 2.75
CA THR A 25 8.46 -12.62 2.48
C THR A 25 8.71 -12.86 1.00
N ILE A 26 7.81 -12.38 0.13
CA ILE A 26 7.91 -12.43 -1.34
C ILE A 26 8.57 -11.17 -1.88
N THR A 27 8.13 -9.97 -1.46
CA THR A 27 8.64 -8.70 -2.02
C THR A 27 10.02 -8.31 -1.50
N LYS A 28 10.42 -8.88 -0.35
CA LYS A 28 11.60 -8.47 0.43
C LYS A 28 11.57 -7.02 0.92
N ILE A 29 10.38 -6.40 0.93
CA ILE A 29 10.17 -5.06 1.47
C ILE A 29 9.60 -5.21 2.89
N ASP A 30 10.39 -4.83 3.88
CA ASP A 30 10.06 -4.84 5.31
C ASP A 30 10.17 -3.44 5.97
N PHE A 31 10.46 -2.40 5.17
CA PHE A 31 10.54 -1.01 5.62
C PHE A 31 9.27 -0.54 6.33
N ILE A 32 9.48 0.18 7.45
CA ILE A 32 8.43 0.84 8.23
C ILE A 32 8.91 2.25 8.57
N ASN A 33 8.12 3.28 8.23
CA ASN A 33 8.31 4.64 8.74
C ASN A 33 7.81 4.72 10.18
N GLN A 34 8.57 4.15 11.11
CA GLN A 34 8.24 4.13 12.53
C GLN A 34 8.29 5.55 13.09
N ILE A 35 7.22 5.95 13.78
CA ILE A 35 7.15 7.23 14.49
C ILE A 35 7.26 6.92 15.98
N GLU A 36 8.24 7.52 16.64
CA GLU A 36 8.41 7.54 18.08
C GLU A 36 8.01 8.91 18.61
N GLU A 37 6.96 8.94 19.43
CA GLU A 37 6.46 10.17 20.02
C GLU A 37 7.28 10.57 21.26
N THR A 38 7.54 11.87 21.38
CA THR A 38 8.09 12.50 22.59
C THR A 38 7.21 13.69 22.99
N ASN A 39 7.52 14.32 24.12
CA ASN A 39 6.80 15.54 24.52
C ASN A 39 6.99 16.67 23.50
N GLU A 40 8.13 16.69 22.79
CA GLU A 40 8.47 17.69 21.78
C GLU A 40 8.04 17.27 20.36
N ILE A 41 7.91 15.96 20.09
CA ILE A 41 7.56 15.40 18.79
C ILE A 41 6.32 14.54 18.95
N ASN A 42 5.15 15.13 18.70
CA ASN A 42 3.87 14.43 18.79
C ASN A 42 2.85 15.00 17.79
N ILE A 43 1.67 14.40 17.76
CA ILE A 43 0.58 14.77 16.85
C ILE A 43 0.10 16.22 16.99
N LEU A 44 0.15 16.80 18.20
CA LEU A 44 -0.29 18.17 18.45
C LEU A 44 0.72 19.18 17.93
N GLU A 45 2.01 18.84 18.01
CA GLU A 45 3.10 19.70 17.55
C GLU A 45 3.31 19.60 16.03
N TYR A 46 3.21 18.40 15.45
CA TYR A 46 3.44 18.21 14.02
C TYR A 46 2.63 17.04 13.43
N LEU A 47 1.33 17.27 13.24
CA LEU A 47 0.38 16.32 12.63
C LEU A 47 0.87 15.70 11.30
N TYR A 48 1.66 16.43 10.52
CA TYR A 48 2.11 15.98 9.20
C TYR A 48 3.05 14.77 9.24
N MET A 49 3.71 14.47 10.37
CA MET A 49 4.53 13.25 10.47
C MET A 49 3.72 11.97 10.27
N TYR A 50 2.42 11.98 10.56
CA TYR A 50 1.52 10.84 10.44
C TYR A 50 0.96 10.64 9.02
N ASN A 51 1.19 11.57 8.11
CA ASN A 51 0.81 11.41 6.70
C ASN A 51 1.71 10.39 5.97
N GLY A 52 2.79 9.93 6.61
CA GLY A 52 3.81 9.06 6.03
C GLY A 52 4.95 9.85 5.36
N GLY A 53 6.01 9.15 4.94
CA GLY A 53 7.15 9.77 4.26
C GLY A 53 7.04 9.83 2.73
N GLY A 54 6.17 9.01 2.14
CA GLY A 54 6.05 8.83 0.68
C GLY A 54 6.96 7.73 0.14
N VAL A 55 6.72 7.37 -1.12
CA VAL A 55 7.50 6.38 -1.88
C VAL A 55 7.74 6.92 -3.29
N ALA A 56 8.95 6.73 -3.80
CA ALA A 56 9.32 7.04 -5.17
C ALA A 56 9.78 5.78 -5.90
N ILE A 57 9.55 5.74 -7.21
CA ILE A 57 9.98 4.64 -8.07
C ILE A 57 10.72 5.24 -9.27
N GLY A 58 11.88 4.70 -9.59
CA GLY A 58 12.69 5.10 -10.73
C GLY A 58 13.89 4.19 -10.90
N ASP A 59 14.50 4.16 -12.08
CA ASP A 59 15.76 3.45 -12.31
C ASP A 59 16.91 4.41 -11.97
N ILE A 60 17.50 4.26 -10.79
CA ILE A 60 18.54 5.15 -10.27
C ILE A 60 19.93 4.58 -10.54
N ASN A 61 20.06 3.26 -10.51
CA ASN A 61 21.34 2.58 -10.72
C ASN A 61 21.62 2.25 -12.21
N ASN A 62 20.65 2.51 -13.10
CA ASN A 62 20.69 2.29 -14.56
C ASN A 62 20.80 0.82 -14.99
N ASP A 63 20.23 -0.12 -14.24
CA ASP A 63 20.16 -1.53 -14.61
C ASP A 63 18.91 -1.89 -15.44
N GLY A 64 18.03 -0.92 -15.68
CA GLY A 64 16.78 -1.09 -16.41
C GLY A 64 15.64 -1.66 -15.56
N LEU A 65 15.84 -1.84 -14.25
CA LEU A 65 14.81 -2.24 -13.30
C LEU A 65 14.33 -1.03 -12.48
N PRO A 66 13.05 -1.01 -12.06
CA PRO A 66 12.58 0.03 -11.15
C PRO A 66 13.17 -0.16 -9.75
N ASP A 67 13.92 0.83 -9.28
CA ASP A 67 14.30 0.97 -7.87
C ASP A 67 13.16 1.62 -7.07
N ILE A 68 13.07 1.26 -5.79
CA ILE A 68 12.06 1.79 -4.87
C ILE A 68 12.79 2.56 -3.77
N TYR A 69 12.40 3.81 -3.55
CA TYR A 69 12.93 4.66 -2.49
C TYR A 69 11.84 5.03 -1.50
N PHE A 70 12.12 4.81 -0.23
CA PHE A 70 11.25 5.21 0.88
C PHE A 70 11.79 6.50 1.51
N SER A 71 10.88 7.25 2.11
CA SER A 71 11.20 8.39 2.95
C SER A 71 10.80 8.06 4.40
N SER A 72 11.69 8.43 5.33
CA SER A 72 11.57 8.15 6.75
C SER A 72 11.61 9.47 7.52
N ASN A 73 10.71 9.62 8.49
CA ASN A 73 10.62 10.85 9.28
C ASN A 73 11.77 11.00 10.27
N GLN A 74 12.22 9.89 10.86
CA GLN A 74 13.12 9.89 12.03
C GLN A 74 14.35 9.00 11.87
N ASN A 75 14.36 8.09 10.88
CA ASN A 75 15.42 7.11 10.68
C ASN A 75 16.02 7.21 9.28
N SER A 76 17.07 6.44 8.99
CA SER A 76 17.55 6.27 7.61
C SER A 76 16.51 5.56 6.75
N ASN A 77 16.59 5.80 5.44
CA ASN A 77 15.88 5.07 4.40
C ASN A 77 16.70 3.92 3.83
#